data_AF-A0A1G7MXA5-F1
#
_entry.id   AF-A0A1G7MXA5-F1
#
_cell.length_a   1.000
_cell.length_b   1.000
_cell.length_c   1.000
_cell.angle_alpha   90.00
_cell.angle_beta   90.00
_cell.angle_gamma   90.00
#
_symmetry.space_group_name_H-M   'P 1'
#
loop_
_entity.id
_entity.type
_entity.pdbx_description
1 polymer ?
#
loop_
_entity_poly.entity_id
_entity_poly.type
_entity_poly.pdbx_seq_one_letter_code
_entity_poly.pdbx_strand_id
1 'polypeptide(L)' 'MVKQQFWCEHLDKASKYTLQKYNFDGREVLLRVQTWVCPECGVHGADTEIVKEEYCEQTAG' A
#
# COMPACT_ATOMS: atom_id res chain seq x y z
N MET A 1 5.03 -19.20 -20.79
CA MET A 1 4.93 -17.94 -20.03
C MET A 1 5.56 -18.17 -18.67
N VAL A 2 6.80 -17.70 -18.46
CA VAL A 2 7.48 -17.85 -17.16
C VAL A 2 6.89 -16.79 -16.23
N LYS A 3 6.32 -17.20 -15.09
CA LYS A 3 5.83 -16.28 -14.06
C LYS A 3 7.00 -15.38 -13.66
N GLN A 4 6.88 -14.07 -13.89
CA GLN A 4 7.84 -13.11 -13.33
C GLN A 4 7.81 -13.26 -11.81
N GLN A 5 8.83 -13.87 -11.23
CA GLN A 5 9.03 -13.83 -9.80
C GLN A 5 9.48 -12.42 -9.46
N PHE A 6 8.57 -11.63 -8.89
CA PHE A 6 8.86 -10.28 -8.37
C PHE A 6 9.76 -10.30 -7.11
N TRP A 7 10.28 -11.48 -6.75
CA TRP A 7 10.99 -11.74 -5.50
C TRP A 7 12.45 -12.11 -5.79
N CYS A 8 13.40 -11.44 -5.14
CA CYS A 8 14.83 -11.76 -5.28
C CYS A 8 15.23 -13.01 -4.46
N GLU A 9 16.47 -13.48 -4.66
CA GLU A 9 17.04 -14.63 -3.94
C GLU A 9 17.72 -14.26 -2.61
N HIS A 10 17.87 -12.97 -2.30
CA HIS A 10 18.52 -12.51 -1.07
C HIS A 10 17.78 -13.02 0.18
N LEU A 11 18.51 -13.43 1.21
CA LEU A 11 17.92 -14.05 2.39
C LEU A 11 17.16 -13.03 3.26
N ASP A 12 17.70 -11.81 3.34
CA ASP A 12 17.13 -10.76 4.16
C ASP A 12 16.01 -10.04 3.41
N LYS A 13 14.78 -10.33 3.85
CA LYS A 13 13.57 -9.73 3.30
C LYS A 13 12.62 -9.38 4.43
N ALA A 14 11.97 -8.23 4.29
CA ALA A 14 11.00 -7.76 5.25
C ALA A 14 9.70 -7.37 4.55
N SER A 15 8.61 -7.44 5.30
CA SER A 15 7.36 -6.77 4.92
C SER A 15 7.00 -5.74 5.98
N LYS A 16 6.50 -4.59 5.55
CA LYS A 16 6.08 -3.49 6.42
C LYS A 16 4.67 -3.08 6.06
N TYR A 17 3.83 -2.91 7.08
CA TYR A 17 2.53 -2.25 6.93
C TYR A 17 2.66 -0.77 7.26
N THR A 18 2.09 0.08 6.40
CA THR A 18 1.96 1.52 6.62
C THR A 18 0.49 1.90 6.49
N LEU A 19 0.01 2.75 7.40
CA LEU A 19 -1.32 3.35 7.28
C LEU A 19 -1.18 4.74 6.67
N GLN A 20 -1.90 4.99 5.58
CA GLN A 20 -1.85 6.24 4.83
C GLN A 20 -3.26 6.82 4.72
N LYS A 21 -3.45 8.02 5.26
CA LYS A 21 -4.65 8.81 4.95
C LYS A 21 -4.56 9.29 3.51
N TYR A 22 -5.62 9.06 2.75
CA TYR A 22 -5.69 9.40 1.33
C TYR A 22 -7.02 10.07 1.03
N ASN A 23 -6.97 11.19 0.32
CA ASN A 23 -8.15 11.96 -0.06
C ASN A 23 -8.34 11.83 -1.57
N PHE A 24 -9.50 11.33 -1.99
CA PHE A 24 -9.88 11.18 -3.39
C PHE A 24 -11.39 11.32 -3.54
N ASP A 25 -11.82 12.05 -4.58
CA ASP A 25 -13.24 12.24 -4.93
C ASP A 25 -14.13 12.70 -3.76
N GLY A 26 -13.61 13.64 -2.95
CA GLY A 26 -14.33 14.19 -1.79
C GLY A 26 -14.46 13.23 -0.60
N ARG A 27 -13.78 12.08 -0.63
CA ARG A 27 -13.76 11.08 0.45
C ARG A 27 -12.37 11.02 1.07
N GLU A 28 -12.32 10.90 2.39
CA GLU A 28 -11.10 10.52 3.10
C GLU A 28 -11.15 9.01 3.33
N VAL A 29 -10.11 8.29 2.90
CA VAL A 29 -9.95 6.87 3.17
C VAL A 29 -8.64 6.62 3.91
N LEU A 30 -8.65 5.65 4.81
CA LEU A 30 -7.44 5.13 5.42
C LEU A 30 -7.01 3.88 4.65
N LEU A 31 -5.87 3.97 3.97
CA LEU A 31 -5.25 2.87 3.25
C LEU A 31 -4.29 2.13 4.17
N ARG A 32 -4.32 0.80 4.13
CA ARG A 32 -3.24 -0.04 4.64
C ARG A 32 -2.42 -0.52 3.45
N VAL A 33 -1.16 -0.15 3.43
CA VAL A 33 -0.20 -0.53 2.39
C VAL A 33 0.78 -1.53 2.98
N GLN A 34 0.79 -2.75 2.46
CA GLN A 34 1.85 -3.71 2.72
C GLN A 34 2.94 -3.52 1.67
N THR A 35 4.18 -3.31 2.10
CA THR A 35 5.33 -3.21 1.18
C THR A 35 6.30 -4.33 1.48
N TRP A 36 6.82 -4.95 0.44
CA TRP A 36 7.89 -5.94 0.56
C TRP A 36 9.22 -5.35 0.13
N VAL A 37 10.23 -5.49 0.98
CA VAL A 37 11.54 -4.88 0.78
C VAL A 37 12.67 -5.87 1.03
N CYS A 38 13.72 -5.73 0.23
CA CYS A 38 15.02 -6.35 0.43
C CYS A 38 16.03 -5.22 0.68
N PRO A 39 16.92 -5.31 1.69
CA PRO A 39 17.95 -4.29 1.92
C PRO A 39 18.89 -4.07 0.72
N GLU A 40 19.07 -5.10 -0.11
CA GLU A 40 19.97 -5.05 -1.27
C GLU A 40 19.30 -4.50 -2.53
N CYS A 41 18.04 -4.87 -2.80
CA CYS A 41 17.32 -4.45 -4.02
C CYS A 41 16.35 -3.28 -3.83
N GLY A 42 15.96 -2.99 -2.59
CA GLY A 42 14.87 -2.06 -2.29
C GLY A 42 13.48 -2.73 -2.37
N VAL A 43 12.50 -2.05 -2.97
CA VAL A 43 11.09 -2.47 -2.97
C VAL A 43 10.81 -3.50 -4.07
N HIS A 44 10.22 -4.63 -3.70
CA HIS A 44 9.81 -5.71 -4.61
C HIS A 44 8.35 -5.63 -5.02
N GLY A 45 7.53 -4.94 -4.24
CA GLY A 45 6.13 -4.75 -4.53
C GLY A 45 5.39 -4.14 -3.34
N ALA A 46 4.13 -3.83 -3.57
CA ALA A 46 3.20 -3.43 -2.54
C ALA A 46 1.80 -3.96 -2.84
N ASP A 47 1.03 -4.19 -1.79
CA ASP A 47 -0.40 -4.44 -1.85
C ASP A 47 -1.11 -3.40 -1.00
N THR A 48 -2.32 -3.00 -1.41
CA THR A 48 -3.06 -1.90 -0.78
C THR A 48 -4.51 -2.27 -0.60
N GLU A 49 -5.03 -2.00 0.59
CA GLU A 49 -6.44 -2.16 0.90
C GLU A 49 -6.98 -0.92 1.63
N ILE A 50 -8.27 -0.65 1.45
CA ILE A 50 -8.98 0.37 2.21
C ILE A 50 -9.44 -0.26 3.53
N VAL A 51 -8.99 0.29 4.66
CA VAL A 51 -9.36 -0.22 6.00
C VAL A 51 -10.40 0.63 6.71
N LYS A 52 -10.62 1.87 6.25
CA LYS A 52 -11.70 2.75 6.71
C LYS A 52 -12.05 3.76 5.62
N GLU A 53 -13.33 4.03 5.43
CA GLU A 53 -13.84 5.11 4.58
C GLU A 53 -14.60 6.11 5.44
N GLU A 54 -14.30 7.41 5.30
CA GLU A 54 -15.07 8.50 5.88
C GLU A 54 -15.55 9.38 4.73
N TYR A 55 -16.87 9.41 4.51
CA TYR A 55 -17.49 10.34 3.59
C TYR A 55 -17.44 11.73 4.21
N CYS A 56 -16.84 12.70 3.51
CA CYS A 56 -16.97 14.10 3.89
C CYS A 56 -18.26 14.61 3.24
N GLU A 57 -19.34 14.71 4.02
CA GLU A 57 -20.56 15.37 3.58
C GLU A 57 -20.22 16.84 3.30
N GLN A 58 -20.15 17.21 2.02
CA GLN A 58 -20.06 18.61 1.62
C GLN A 58 -21.37 19.26 2.05
N THR A 59 -21.34 20.00 3.15
CA THR A 59 -22.46 20.87 3.52
C THR A 59 -22.61 21.90 2.41
N ALA A 60 -23.60 21.69 1.55
CA ALA A 60 -24.13 22.70 0.65
C ALA A 60 -24.62 23.87 1.51
N GLY A 61 -23.87 24.97 1.47
CA GLY A 61 -24.31 26.27 2.01
C GLY A 61 -25.29 26.95 1.07
#